data_AF-A0A818HQ90-F1
#
_entry.id   AF-A0A818HQ90-F1
#
_cell.length_a   1.000
_cell.length_b   1.000
_cell.length_c   1.000
_cell.angle_alpha   90.00
_cell.angle_beta   90.00
_cell.angle_gamma   90.00
#
_symmetry.space_group_name_H-M   'P 1'
#
loop_
_entity.id
_entity.type
_entity.pdbx_description
1 polymer ?
#
loop_
_entity_poly.entity_id
_entity_poly.type
_entity_poly.pdbx_seq_one_letter_code
_entity_poly.pdbx_strand_id
1 'polypeptide(L)'
;IITEGHGDDTRTWGPPYVEDQSVYFVSINRNKQSIAIDMSRQQGQTIIRELAKKSDVLIENYLPGQLKKFGLTYKDLQSINDRLIYCSITGYGSKGPYSKRPGYDLMIEGLGGMMSITGSSEPVKVGVAVVDIATGLSSVGAITAALYQREKTGKGTKIDCSLLETQEC
;
A
#
# COMPACT_ATOMS: atom_id res chain seq x y z
N ILE A 1 -12.82 12.18 16.31
CA ILE A 1 -12.31 12.29 14.90
C ILE A 1 -11.08 11.40 14.77
N ILE A 2 -10.19 11.49 15.76
CA ILE A 2 -9.40 10.37 16.25
C ILE A 2 -10.37 9.35 16.87
N THR A 3 -10.21 8.07 16.54
CA THR A 3 -11.04 6.96 17.03
C THR A 3 -10.20 5.97 17.82
N GLU A 4 -10.83 5.32 18.80
CA GLU A 4 -10.27 4.19 19.56
C GLU A 4 -10.40 2.87 18.78
N GLY A 5 -10.09 2.90 17.48
CA GLY A 5 -10.01 1.67 16.68
C GLY A 5 -8.74 0.88 17.04
N HIS A 6 -8.73 -0.42 16.76
CA HIS A 6 -7.55 -1.27 17.01
C HIS A 6 -6.34 -0.95 16.10
N GLY A 7 -6.46 0.04 15.21
CA GLY A 7 -5.42 0.44 14.27
C GLY A 7 -5.28 -0.53 13.10
N ASP A 8 -4.06 -0.68 12.59
CA ASP A 8 -3.72 -1.63 11.55
C ASP A 8 -3.90 -3.08 12.04
N ASP A 9 -4.49 -3.95 11.23
CA ASP A 9 -4.78 -5.36 11.57
C ASP A 9 -3.52 -6.11 12.04
N THR A 10 -2.36 -5.77 11.49
CA THR A 10 -1.11 -6.45 11.84
C THR A 10 -0.73 -6.24 13.30
N ARG A 11 -1.26 -5.21 14.00
CA ARG A 11 -1.04 -4.99 15.45
C ARG A 11 -1.45 -6.19 16.30
N THR A 12 -2.44 -6.96 15.86
CA THR A 12 -2.97 -8.13 16.58
C THR A 12 -2.44 -9.47 16.07
N TRP A 13 -1.61 -9.48 15.01
CA TRP A 13 -1.05 -10.70 14.40
C TRP A 13 0.09 -11.30 15.24
N GLY A 14 -0.24 -11.81 16.41
CA GLY A 14 0.67 -12.54 17.28
C GLY A 14 0.12 -13.90 17.69
N PRO A 15 0.83 -14.63 18.57
CA PRO A 15 2.15 -14.29 19.15
C PRO A 15 3.32 -14.37 18.12
N PRO A 16 4.51 -13.80 18.42
CA PRO A 16 4.90 -13.10 19.66
C PRO A 16 4.53 -11.61 19.68
N TYR A 17 4.43 -11.05 20.89
CA TYR A 17 4.14 -9.64 21.15
C TYR A 17 5.33 -8.95 21.84
N VAL A 18 5.52 -7.66 21.56
CA VAL A 18 6.37 -6.74 22.32
C VAL A 18 5.42 -5.71 22.93
N GLU A 19 5.37 -5.66 24.26
CA GLU A 19 4.33 -4.92 24.98
C GLU A 19 2.92 -5.35 24.52
N ASP A 20 2.12 -4.43 23.98
CA ASP A 20 0.76 -4.66 23.48
C ASP A 20 0.68 -4.81 21.95
N GLN A 21 1.81 -4.81 21.23
CA GLN A 21 1.87 -4.88 19.78
C GLN A 21 2.50 -6.19 19.29
N SER A 22 1.98 -6.74 18.19
CA SER A 22 2.62 -7.89 17.56
C SER A 22 4.04 -7.55 17.09
N VAL A 23 4.95 -8.53 17.14
CA VAL A 23 6.29 -8.39 16.55
C VAL A 23 6.20 -8.09 15.05
N TYR A 24 5.18 -8.63 14.36
CA TYR A 24 4.93 -8.34 12.95
C TYR A 24 4.75 -6.84 12.72
N PHE A 25 3.83 -6.20 13.44
CA PHE A 25 3.54 -4.78 13.30
C PHE A 25 4.78 -3.92 13.60
N VAL A 26 5.47 -4.21 14.70
CA VAL A 26 6.66 -3.46 15.12
C VAL A 26 7.79 -3.62 14.09
N SER A 27 7.93 -4.77 13.44
CA SER A 27 8.99 -5.02 12.46
C SER A 27 8.91 -4.13 11.21
N ILE A 28 7.69 -3.79 10.74
CA ILE A 28 7.45 -3.07 9.48
C ILE A 28 6.99 -1.61 9.65
N ASN A 29 6.83 -1.14 10.89
CA ASN A 29 6.33 0.22 11.19
C ASN A 29 7.27 1.09 12.04
N ARG A 30 8.55 0.72 12.18
CA ARG A 30 9.56 1.57 12.83
C ARG A 30 9.68 2.93 12.14
N ASN A 31 10.01 3.96 12.92
CA ASN A 31 10.19 5.35 12.48
C ASN A 31 8.94 6.03 11.89
N LYS A 32 7.75 5.45 12.05
CA LYS A 32 6.48 6.08 11.66
C LYS A 32 5.82 6.75 12.85
N GLN A 33 5.17 7.88 12.60
CA GLN A 33 4.21 8.48 13.53
C GLN A 33 2.80 8.00 13.18
N SER A 34 1.94 7.80 14.18
CA SER A 34 0.60 7.26 13.99
C SER A 34 -0.46 8.26 14.45
N ILE A 35 -1.52 8.39 13.65
CA ILE A 35 -2.75 9.10 14.00
C ILE A 35 -3.93 8.24 13.54
N ALA A 36 -4.91 8.04 14.41
CA ALA A 36 -6.16 7.38 14.03
C ALA A 36 -7.10 8.40 13.39
N ILE A 37 -7.67 8.08 12.23
CA ILE A 37 -8.61 8.95 11.52
C ILE A 37 -9.76 8.10 10.98
N ASP A 38 -10.98 8.45 11.35
CA ASP A 38 -12.17 7.84 10.75
C ASP A 38 -12.53 8.52 9.42
N MET A 39 -12.17 7.85 8.33
CA MET A 39 -12.42 8.27 6.96
C MET A 39 -13.89 8.27 6.55
N SER A 40 -14.76 7.58 7.29
CA SER A 40 -16.20 7.59 7.01
C SER A 40 -16.85 8.95 7.31
N ARG A 41 -16.20 9.77 8.16
CA ARG A 41 -16.69 11.09 8.55
C ARG A 41 -16.05 12.17 7.67
N GLN A 42 -16.84 13.16 7.27
CA GLN A 42 -16.37 14.28 6.44
C GLN A 42 -15.14 14.97 7.03
N GLN A 43 -15.10 15.13 8.35
CA GLN A 43 -13.98 15.75 9.06
C GLN A 43 -12.69 14.93 8.98
N GLY A 44 -12.78 13.59 8.99
CA GLY A 44 -11.62 12.72 8.78
C GLY A 44 -11.06 12.84 7.37
N GLN A 45 -11.94 12.91 6.37
CA GLN A 45 -11.53 13.17 4.99
C GLN A 45 -10.83 14.54 4.85
N THR A 46 -11.34 15.57 5.52
CA THR A 46 -10.70 16.89 5.54
C THR A 46 -9.29 16.82 6.12
N ILE A 47 -9.09 16.12 7.24
CA ILE A 47 -7.75 15.97 7.83
C ILE A 47 -6.79 15.31 6.85
N ILE A 48 -7.21 14.24 6.17
CA ILE A 48 -6.36 13.54 5.19
C ILE A 48 -6.01 14.46 4.01
N ARG A 49 -6.97 15.26 3.51
CA ARG A 49 -6.70 16.24 2.45
C ARG A 49 -5.69 17.30 2.91
N GLU A 50 -5.80 17.80 4.15
CA GLU A 50 -4.83 18.76 4.71
C GLU A 50 -3.43 18.16 4.89
N LEU A 51 -3.33 16.88 5.26
CA LEU A 51 -2.05 16.16 5.29
C LEU A 51 -1.49 15.98 3.87
N ALA A 52 -2.31 15.56 2.92
CA ALA A 52 -1.91 15.36 1.53
C ALA A 52 -1.42 16.66 0.86
N LYS A 53 -1.99 17.82 1.21
CA LYS A 53 -1.51 19.13 0.74
C LYS A 53 -0.05 19.42 1.11
N LYS A 54 0.41 18.88 2.25
CA LYS A 54 1.76 19.12 2.80
C LYS A 54 2.70 17.94 2.57
N SER A 55 2.20 16.85 2.00
CA SER A 55 2.96 15.62 1.81
C SER A 55 3.60 15.57 0.43
N ASP A 56 4.80 15.02 0.35
CA ASP A 56 5.46 14.72 -0.92
C ASP A 56 4.91 13.46 -1.57
N VAL A 57 4.66 12.44 -0.74
CA VAL A 57 4.27 11.10 -1.16
C VAL A 57 3.09 10.64 -0.31
N LEU A 58 2.06 10.11 -0.96
CA LEU A 58 0.99 9.34 -0.32
C LEU A 58 1.06 7.91 -0.82
N ILE A 59 0.99 6.95 0.10
CA ILE A 59 0.97 5.52 -0.21
C ILE A 59 -0.34 4.94 0.32
N GLU A 60 -1.02 4.16 -0.51
CA GLU A 60 -2.26 3.47 -0.13
C GLU A 60 -2.35 2.10 -0.80
N ASN A 61 -3.06 1.17 -0.15
CA ASN A 61 -3.25 -0.20 -0.61
C ASN A 61 -4.72 -0.64 -0.62
N TYR A 62 -5.65 0.28 -0.86
CA TYR A 62 -7.07 -0.03 -0.97
C TYR A 62 -7.39 -0.70 -2.31
N LEU A 63 -8.55 -1.36 -2.39
CA LEU A 63 -9.03 -1.88 -3.67
C LEU A 63 -9.21 -0.72 -4.67
N PRO A 64 -8.85 -0.93 -5.95
CA PRO A 64 -9.00 0.08 -6.99
C PRO A 64 -10.38 0.78 -6.97
N GLY A 65 -10.36 2.10 -6.77
CA GLY A 65 -11.55 2.95 -6.76
C GLY A 65 -12.30 3.02 -5.42
N GLN A 66 -11.89 2.28 -4.39
CA GLN A 66 -12.53 2.32 -3.07
C GLN A 66 -12.43 3.71 -2.42
N LEU A 67 -11.35 4.45 -2.66
CA LEU A 67 -11.15 5.81 -2.16
C LEU A 67 -12.00 6.87 -2.88
N LYS A 68 -12.67 6.52 -3.99
CA LYS A 68 -13.56 7.45 -4.71
C LYS A 68 -14.72 7.94 -3.85
N LYS A 69 -15.31 7.06 -3.02
CA LYS A 69 -16.42 7.44 -2.13
C LYS A 69 -16.01 8.41 -1.02
N PHE A 70 -14.71 8.56 -0.77
CA PHE A 70 -14.17 9.48 0.23
C PHE A 70 -13.57 10.74 -0.39
N GLY A 71 -13.56 10.88 -1.73
CA GLY A 71 -12.92 11.99 -2.42
C GLY A 71 -11.42 12.09 -2.10
N LEU A 72 -10.73 10.94 -2.11
CA LEU A 72 -9.30 10.79 -1.82
C LEU A 72 -8.58 10.07 -2.97
N THR A 73 -9.12 10.11 -4.19
CA THR A 73 -8.42 9.56 -5.36
C THR A 73 -7.23 10.44 -5.73
N TYR A 74 -6.33 9.91 -6.56
CA TYR A 74 -5.26 10.72 -7.15
C TYR A 74 -5.77 12.02 -7.78
N LYS A 75 -6.87 11.99 -8.55
CA LYS A 75 -7.43 13.20 -9.18
C LYS A 75 -7.90 14.21 -8.14
N ASP A 76 -8.54 13.74 -7.07
CA ASP A 76 -9.02 14.60 -5.99
C ASP A 76 -7.85 15.29 -5.29
N LEU A 77 -6.79 14.53 -4.98
CA LEU A 77 -5.64 15.04 -4.24
C LEU A 77 -4.66 15.85 -5.12
N GLN A 78 -4.55 15.51 -6.41
CA GLN A 78 -3.76 16.29 -7.38
C GLN A 78 -4.32 17.71 -7.52
N SER A 79 -5.65 17.88 -7.41
CA SER A 79 -6.27 19.20 -7.52
C SER A 79 -5.88 20.17 -6.38
N ILE A 80 -5.43 19.63 -5.24
CA ILE A 80 -5.00 20.41 -4.07
C ILE A 80 -3.48 20.37 -3.86
N ASN A 81 -2.77 19.47 -4.55
CA ASN A 81 -1.32 19.34 -4.54
C ASN A 81 -0.85 18.70 -5.87
N ASP A 82 -0.47 19.54 -6.83
CA ASP A 82 -0.01 19.12 -8.17
C ASP A 82 1.39 18.46 -8.15
N ARG A 83 2.10 18.59 -7.02
CA ARG A 83 3.41 17.99 -6.73
C ARG A 83 3.32 16.62 -6.03
N LEU A 84 2.12 16.18 -5.66
CA LEU A 84 1.92 14.93 -4.92
C LEU A 84 2.30 13.71 -5.76
N ILE A 85 3.14 12.84 -5.21
CA ILE A 85 3.34 11.48 -5.73
C ILE A 85 2.35 10.57 -5.02
N TYR A 86 1.46 9.95 -5.78
CA TYR A 86 0.43 9.05 -5.26
C TYR A 86 0.79 7.63 -5.65
N CYS A 87 1.13 6.77 -4.69
CA CYS A 87 1.46 5.37 -4.92
C CYS A 87 0.31 4.47 -4.44
N SER A 88 -0.27 3.72 -5.38
CA SER A 88 -1.29 2.71 -5.12
C SER A 88 -0.67 1.32 -5.23
N ILE A 89 -0.79 0.50 -4.19
CA ILE A 89 -0.27 -0.88 -4.15
C ILE A 89 -1.45 -1.84 -4.07
N THR A 90 -1.62 -2.71 -5.06
CA THR A 90 -2.79 -3.59 -5.16
C THR A 90 -2.39 -5.04 -5.40
N GLY A 91 -3.29 -5.99 -5.16
CA GLY A 91 -3.01 -7.40 -5.43
C GLY A 91 -2.77 -7.69 -6.92
N TYR A 92 -3.75 -7.34 -7.74
CA TYR A 92 -3.82 -7.74 -9.16
C TYR A 92 -3.70 -6.56 -10.15
N GLY A 93 -3.37 -5.36 -9.67
CA GLY A 93 -3.32 -4.16 -10.49
C GLY A 93 -4.66 -3.42 -10.59
N SER A 94 -4.61 -2.22 -11.16
CA SER A 94 -5.76 -1.32 -11.28
C SER A 94 -6.68 -1.61 -12.47
N LYS A 95 -6.30 -2.57 -13.33
CA LYS A 95 -6.95 -2.92 -14.59
C LYS A 95 -7.14 -4.43 -14.71
N GLY A 96 -7.94 -4.86 -15.68
CA GLY A 96 -8.17 -6.27 -15.96
C GLY A 96 -9.21 -6.94 -15.06
N PRO A 97 -9.48 -8.23 -15.31
CA PRO A 97 -10.60 -8.96 -14.70
C PRO A 97 -10.46 -9.17 -13.19
N TYR A 98 -9.23 -9.10 -12.65
CA TYR A 98 -8.95 -9.31 -11.23
C TYR A 98 -8.80 -8.01 -10.43
N SER A 99 -8.89 -6.84 -11.07
CA SER A 99 -8.70 -5.53 -10.42
C SER A 99 -9.61 -5.23 -9.23
N LYS A 100 -10.72 -5.96 -9.08
CA LYS A 100 -11.66 -5.80 -7.94
C LYS A 100 -11.53 -6.88 -6.88
N ARG A 101 -10.62 -7.84 -7.05
CA ARG A 101 -10.40 -8.91 -6.10
C ARG A 101 -9.38 -8.47 -5.04
N PRO A 102 -9.60 -8.79 -3.76
CA PRO A 102 -8.54 -8.66 -2.76
C PRO A 102 -7.41 -9.62 -3.11
N GLY A 103 -6.18 -9.13 -3.12
CA GLY A 103 -4.99 -9.94 -3.33
C GLY A 103 -4.10 -9.87 -2.11
N TYR A 104 -3.66 -11.03 -1.65
CA TYR A 104 -2.71 -11.22 -0.58
C TYR A 104 -1.57 -12.06 -1.11
N ASP A 105 -0.37 -11.83 -0.59
CA ASP A 105 0.89 -12.49 -0.93
C ASP A 105 0.74 -14.00 -1.26
N LEU A 106 0.15 -14.81 -0.38
CA LEU A 106 -0.07 -16.25 -0.62
C LEU A 106 -0.86 -16.55 -1.91
N MET A 107 -1.94 -15.79 -2.17
CA MET A 107 -2.75 -16.01 -3.38
C MET A 107 -1.99 -15.60 -4.64
N ILE A 108 -1.16 -14.56 -4.53
CA ILE A 108 -0.34 -14.08 -5.63
C ILE A 108 0.79 -15.06 -5.90
N GLU A 109 1.49 -15.57 -4.88
CA GLU A 109 2.52 -16.60 -5.03
C GLU A 109 2.02 -17.84 -5.77
N GLY A 110 0.79 -18.27 -5.49
CA GLY A 110 0.15 -19.37 -6.20
C GLY A 110 -0.17 -19.02 -7.65
N LEU A 111 -0.73 -17.83 -7.91
CA LEU A 111 -1.14 -17.42 -9.25
C LEU A 111 0.04 -17.07 -10.17
N GLY A 112 1.04 -16.34 -9.66
CA GLY A 112 2.22 -15.91 -10.42
C GLY A 112 3.29 -16.99 -10.57
N GLY A 113 3.02 -18.22 -10.12
CA GLY A 113 3.86 -19.39 -10.39
C GLY A 113 5.07 -19.54 -9.47
N MET A 114 5.28 -18.65 -8.51
CA MET A 114 6.39 -18.78 -7.55
C MET A 114 6.32 -20.06 -6.73
N MET A 115 5.11 -20.47 -6.32
CA MET A 115 4.93 -21.76 -5.64
C MET A 115 5.27 -22.95 -6.54
N SER A 116 5.08 -22.84 -7.86
CA SER A 116 5.34 -23.95 -8.80
C SER A 116 6.82 -24.31 -8.93
N ILE A 117 7.70 -23.36 -8.63
CA ILE A 117 9.16 -23.52 -8.66
C ILE A 117 9.77 -23.63 -7.26
N THR A 118 8.95 -23.64 -6.21
CA THR A 118 9.38 -23.66 -4.82
C THR A 118 8.92 -24.94 -4.14
N GLY A 119 9.85 -25.72 -3.59
CA GLY A 119 9.58 -27.02 -2.95
C GLY A 119 10.24 -28.19 -3.70
N SER A 120 10.17 -29.38 -3.11
CA SER A 120 10.80 -30.59 -3.66
C SER A 120 9.86 -31.49 -4.47
N SER A 121 8.54 -31.40 -4.23
CA SER A 121 7.55 -32.31 -4.82
C SER A 121 6.16 -31.70 -4.96
N GLU A 122 5.77 -30.83 -4.04
CA GLU A 122 4.51 -30.09 -4.07
C GLU A 122 4.79 -28.58 -4.16
N PRO A 123 3.88 -27.76 -4.70
CA PRO A 123 4.01 -26.31 -4.66
C PRO A 123 4.00 -25.79 -3.22
N VAL A 124 5.06 -25.09 -2.81
CA VAL A 124 5.21 -24.57 -1.45
C VAL A 124 5.33 -23.05 -1.47
N LYS A 125 4.64 -22.39 -0.53
CA LYS A 125 4.78 -20.94 -0.30
C LYS A 125 6.16 -20.62 0.27
N VAL A 126 6.76 -19.50 -0.13
CA VAL A 126 7.94 -18.97 0.55
C VAL A 126 7.60 -18.66 2.01
N GLY A 127 8.55 -18.92 2.92
CA GLY A 127 8.34 -18.81 4.38
C GLY A 127 8.13 -17.38 4.90
N VAL A 128 8.20 -16.39 4.03
CA VAL A 128 7.95 -14.98 4.31
C VAL A 128 7.03 -14.41 3.23
N ALA A 129 6.42 -13.26 3.48
CA ALA A 129 5.61 -12.56 2.48
C ALA A 129 6.51 -11.89 1.41
N VAL A 130 7.15 -12.73 0.59
CA VAL A 130 8.21 -12.33 -0.32
C VAL A 130 7.70 -11.39 -1.41
N VAL A 131 6.45 -11.57 -1.85
CA VAL A 131 5.84 -10.73 -2.87
C VAL A 131 5.51 -9.37 -2.29
N ASP A 132 4.95 -9.33 -1.08
CA ASP A 132 4.71 -8.06 -0.38
C ASP A 132 6.01 -7.26 -0.19
N ILE A 133 7.09 -7.94 0.21
CA ILE A 133 8.41 -7.31 0.38
C ILE A 133 8.97 -6.81 -0.96
N ALA A 134 8.95 -7.66 -1.99
CA ALA A 134 9.44 -7.31 -3.32
C ALA A 134 8.66 -6.13 -3.91
N THR A 135 7.32 -6.13 -3.78
CA THR A 135 6.49 -5.01 -4.25
C THR A 135 6.77 -3.74 -3.46
N GLY A 136 6.97 -3.84 -2.14
CA GLY A 136 7.40 -2.71 -1.33
C GLY A 136 8.72 -2.09 -1.82
N LEU A 137 9.71 -2.93 -2.16
CA LEU A 137 10.98 -2.48 -2.72
C LEU A 137 10.81 -1.84 -4.12
N SER A 138 10.02 -2.46 -4.99
CA SER A 138 9.69 -1.91 -6.31
C SER A 138 8.96 -0.57 -6.20
N SER A 139 8.03 -0.44 -5.25
CA SER A 139 7.34 0.83 -4.97
C SER A 139 8.30 1.91 -4.48
N VAL A 140 9.28 1.59 -3.63
CA VAL A 140 10.33 2.55 -3.23
C VAL A 140 11.15 3.01 -4.43
N GLY A 141 11.52 2.09 -5.33
CA GLY A 141 12.21 2.42 -6.58
C GLY A 141 11.39 3.37 -7.46
N ALA A 142 10.11 3.06 -7.66
CA ALA A 142 9.18 3.88 -8.43
C ALA A 142 8.96 5.27 -7.81
N ILE A 143 8.81 5.35 -6.49
CA ILE A 143 8.67 6.62 -5.75
C ILE A 143 9.94 7.46 -5.91
N THR A 144 11.12 6.85 -5.79
CA THR A 144 12.40 7.56 -5.96
C THR A 144 12.55 8.11 -7.38
N ALA A 145 12.19 7.33 -8.39
CA ALA A 145 12.19 7.78 -9.77
C ALA A 145 11.18 8.92 -10.01
N ALA A 146 9.99 8.84 -9.42
CA ALA A 146 8.97 9.88 -9.49
C ALA A 146 9.41 11.17 -8.78
N LEU A 147 10.09 11.07 -7.63
CA LEU A 147 10.69 12.22 -6.94
C LEU A 147 11.73 12.89 -7.83
N TYR A 148 12.62 12.11 -8.45
CA TYR A 148 13.61 12.63 -9.39
C TYR A 148 12.96 13.29 -10.62
N GLN A 149 11.91 12.69 -11.18
CA GLN A 149 11.15 13.29 -12.28
C GLN A 149 10.52 14.63 -11.86
N ARG A 150 9.94 14.69 -10.66
CA ARG A 150 9.29 15.88 -10.12
C ARG A 150 10.25 17.06 -9.95
N GLU A 151 11.52 16.81 -9.62
CA GLU A 151 12.54 17.87 -9.58
C GLU A 151 12.80 18.50 -10.96
N LYS A 152 12.57 17.77 -12.05
CA LYS A 152 12.74 18.28 -13.41
C LYS A 152 11.48 18.94 -13.96
N THR A 153 10.32 18.38 -13.65
CA THR A 153 9.04 18.80 -14.24
C THR A 153 8.23 19.74 -13.36
N GLY A 154 8.56 19.80 -12.07
CA GLY A 154 7.77 20.47 -11.05
C GLY A 154 6.47 19.75 -10.69
N LYS A 155 6.16 18.58 -11.29
CA LYS A 155 4.86 17.90 -11.17
C LYS A 155 4.99 16.51 -10.56
N GLY A 156 4.04 16.16 -9.71
CA GLY A 156 3.86 14.82 -9.18
C GLY A 156 3.29 13.85 -10.22
N THR A 157 3.11 12.60 -9.83
CA THR A 157 2.55 11.56 -10.68
C THR A 157 1.82 10.51 -9.86
N LYS A 158 1.04 9.67 -10.54
CA LYS A 158 0.47 8.46 -9.97
C LYS A 158 1.33 7.26 -10.32
N ILE A 159 1.64 6.46 -9.32
CA ILE A 159 2.30 5.16 -9.44
C ILE A 159 1.25 4.09 -9.13
N ASP A 160 1.12 3.11 -10.01
CA ASP A 160 0.32 1.92 -9.81
C ASP A 160 1.27 0.73 -9.72
N CYS A 161 1.36 0.11 -8.55
CA CYS A 161 2.12 -1.11 -8.32
C CYS A 161 1.15 -2.26 -8.03
N SER A 162 1.51 -3.47 -8.46
CA SER A 162 0.79 -4.66 -8.05
C SER A 162 1.69 -5.81 -7.63
N LEU A 163 1.18 -6.61 -6.69
CA LEU A 163 1.83 -7.83 -6.24
C LEU A 163 2.06 -8.78 -7.43
N LEU A 164 1.04 -8.97 -8.28
CA LEU A 164 1.12 -9.86 -9.44
C LEU A 164 2.19 -9.42 -10.44
N GLU A 165 2.18 -8.15 -10.87
CA GLU A 165 3.17 -7.64 -11.84
C GLU A 165 4.60 -7.71 -11.30
N THR A 166 4.78 -7.66 -9.97
CA THR A 166 6.09 -7.80 -9.34
C THR A 166 6.67 -9.21 -9.51
N GLN A 167 5.83 -10.24 -9.61
CA GLN A 167 6.29 -11.62 -9.86
C GLN A 167 6.55 -11.93 -11.33
N GLU A 168 5.95 -11.17 -12.24
CA GLU A 168 6.12 -11.35 -13.69
C GLU A 168 7.38 -10.66 -14.23
N CYS A 169 8.06 -9.84 -13.41
CA CYS A 169 9.27 -9.11 -13.76
C CYS A 169 10.56 -9.84 -13.40
#